data_AF-A0AAI9R7J9-F1
#
_entry.id   AF-A0AAI9R7J9-F1
#
_cell.length_a   1.000
_cell.length_b   1.000
_cell.length_c   1.000
_cell.angle_alpha   90.00
_cell.angle_beta   90.00
_cell.angle_gamma   90.00
#
_symmetry.space_group_name_H-M   'P 1'
#
loop_
_entity.id
_entity.type
_entity.pdbx_description
1 polymer ?
#
loop_
_entity_poly.entity_id
_entity_poly.type
_entity_poly.pdbx_seq_one_letter_code
_entity_poly.pdbx_strand_id
1 'polypeptide(L)'
;MADYLDRIGAGKVLLDKTSFSFDWTPPLLVGRDEELSELASMFIGMEGHGVSGRAVITGPVGSGKTVMTHRFGEDLQRMLEGRRKIVLAHVNCRNHPTASQVLQEIARSLDSGHPERGFSSSEII
;
A
#
# COMPACT_ATOMS: atom_id res chain seq x y z
N MET A 1 11.73 -6.01 -41.16
CA MET A 1 11.74 -5.92 -39.69
C MET A 1 13.20 -5.74 -39.27
N ALA A 2 13.52 -4.80 -38.38
CA ALA A 2 14.90 -4.45 -38.07
C ALA A 2 15.55 -5.48 -37.12
N ASP A 3 16.14 -6.53 -37.71
CA ASP A 3 16.78 -7.70 -37.07
C ASP A 3 17.89 -7.34 -36.05
N TYR A 4 18.45 -6.13 -36.11
CA TYR A 4 19.49 -5.68 -35.17
C TYR A 4 18.94 -5.35 -33.77
N LEU A 5 17.64 -5.10 -33.64
CA LEU A 5 17.00 -4.76 -32.35
C LEU A 5 16.85 -5.99 -31.44
N ASP A 6 16.79 -7.20 -32.01
CA ASP A 6 16.68 -8.45 -31.24
C ASP A 6 17.95 -8.70 -30.38
N ARG A 7 19.08 -8.10 -30.74
CA ARG A 7 20.31 -8.13 -29.91
C ARG A 7 20.21 -7.30 -28.63
N ILE A 8 19.23 -6.40 -28.49
CA ILE A 8 19.04 -5.55 -27.31
C ILE A 8 18.41 -6.35 -26.13
N GLY A 9 18.05 -7.62 -26.34
CA GLY A 9 17.59 -8.55 -25.31
C GLY A 9 18.39 -9.86 -25.18
N ALA A 10 19.19 -10.20 -26.19
CA ALA A 10 19.96 -11.44 -26.23
C ALA A 10 20.99 -11.47 -25.09
N GLY A 11 20.71 -12.24 -24.03
CA GLY A 11 21.54 -12.35 -22.83
C GLY A 11 20.94 -11.77 -21.55
N LYS A 12 19.70 -11.28 -21.57
CA LYS A 12 19.02 -10.87 -20.34
C LYS A 12 18.62 -12.09 -19.50
N VAL A 13 19.04 -12.10 -18.24
CA VAL A 13 18.64 -13.10 -17.23
C VAL A 13 17.27 -12.77 -16.63
N LEU A 14 16.93 -11.47 -16.58
CA LEU A 14 15.68 -10.99 -15.99
C LEU A 14 14.69 -10.62 -17.10
N LEU A 15 13.53 -11.26 -17.07
CA LEU A 15 12.37 -10.91 -17.91
C LEU A 15 11.76 -9.58 -17.45
N ASP A 16 11.63 -9.39 -16.14
CA ASP A 16 11.15 -8.17 -15.51
C ASP A 16 11.98 -7.87 -14.25
N LYS A 17 12.37 -6.61 -14.09
CA LYS A 17 13.10 -6.12 -12.91
C LYS A 17 12.17 -5.56 -11.84
N THR A 18 10.91 -5.27 -12.17
CA THR A 18 9.97 -4.62 -11.24
C THR A 18 9.71 -5.48 -10.01
N SER A 19 9.69 -6.81 -10.16
CA SER A 19 9.51 -7.75 -9.03
C SER A 19 10.61 -7.69 -7.97
N PHE A 20 11.76 -7.11 -8.32
CA PHE A 20 12.87 -6.89 -7.39
C PHE A 20 12.83 -5.50 -6.72
N SER A 21 11.84 -4.66 -7.04
CA SER A 21 11.65 -3.38 -6.38
C SER A 21 11.20 -3.58 -4.92
N PHE A 22 11.63 -2.68 -4.04
CA PHE A 22 11.18 -2.67 -2.64
C PHE A 22 9.69 -2.39 -2.47
N ASP A 23 9.10 -1.69 -3.45
CA ASP A 23 7.69 -1.32 -3.45
C ASP A 23 6.80 -2.34 -4.16
N TRP A 24 7.39 -3.40 -4.74
CA TRP A 24 6.62 -4.43 -5.40
C TRP A 24 5.91 -5.32 -4.40
N THR A 25 4.60 -5.45 -4.57
CA THR A 25 3.77 -6.35 -3.77
C THR A 25 3.34 -7.53 -4.64
N PRO A 26 3.67 -8.78 -4.26
CA PRO A 26 3.24 -9.95 -5.01
C PRO A 26 1.72 -10.13 -4.95
N PRO A 27 1.12 -10.74 -5.98
CA PRO A 27 -0.31 -11.04 -6.01
C PRO A 27 -0.74 -12.12 -5.01
N LEU A 28 0.21 -12.82 -4.38
CA LEU A 28 -0.02 -13.83 -3.35
C LEU A 28 1.12 -13.80 -2.33
N LEU A 29 0.78 -13.83 -1.04
CA LEU A 29 1.75 -13.94 0.05
C LEU A 29 1.73 -15.35 0.63
N VAL A 30 2.72 -16.16 0.26
CA VAL A 30 2.84 -17.55 0.71
C VAL A 30 3.21 -17.60 2.20
N GLY A 31 2.51 -18.45 2.97
CA GLY A 31 2.84 -18.73 4.37
C GLY A 31 2.49 -17.59 5.33
N ARG A 32 1.51 -16.75 4.98
CA ARG A 32 1.00 -15.64 5.80
C ARG A 32 -0.51 -15.69 6.01
N ASP A 33 -1.11 -16.84 5.74
CA ASP A 33 -2.56 -17.01 5.77
C ASP A 33 -3.14 -16.80 7.18
N GLU A 34 -2.42 -17.25 8.22
CA GLU A 34 -2.83 -17.09 9.61
C GLU A 34 -2.80 -15.62 10.04
N GLU A 35 -1.70 -14.89 9.76
CA GLU A 35 -1.56 -13.48 10.12
C GLU A 35 -2.52 -12.59 9.33
N LEU A 36 -2.77 -12.90 8.05
CA LEU A 36 -3.78 -12.20 7.24
C LEU A 36 -5.19 -12.46 7.77
N SER A 37 -5.48 -13.68 8.20
CA SER A 37 -6.78 -14.03 8.81
C SER A 37 -6.99 -13.31 10.14
N GLU A 38 -5.95 -13.26 10.98
CA GLU A 38 -5.98 -12.50 12.24
C GLU A 38 -6.21 -11.01 11.97
N LEU A 39 -5.47 -10.44 11.02
CA LEU A 39 -5.66 -9.05 10.63
C LEU A 39 -7.07 -8.79 10.12
N ALA A 40 -7.62 -9.65 9.25
CA ALA A 40 -8.97 -9.53 8.72
C ALA A 40 -10.04 -9.54 9.84
N SER A 41 -9.83 -10.35 10.88
CA SER A 41 -10.75 -10.42 12.03
C SER A 41 -10.87 -9.08 12.79
N MET A 42 -9.84 -8.23 12.75
CA MET A 42 -9.85 -6.91 13.38
C MET A 42 -10.62 -5.84 12.59
N PHE A 43 -10.98 -6.15 11.33
CA PHE A 43 -11.67 -5.24 10.40
C PHE A 43 -13.08 -5.76 10.04
N ILE A 44 -13.67 -6.62 10.87
CA ILE A 44 -15.04 -7.09 10.69
C ILE A 44 -15.99 -5.89 10.67
N GLY A 45 -16.93 -5.89 9.73
CA GLY A 45 -17.94 -4.84 9.60
C GLY A 45 -17.48 -3.60 8.83
N MET A 46 -16.28 -3.60 8.26
CA MET A 46 -15.78 -2.51 7.38
C MET A 46 -16.65 -2.26 6.15
N GLU A 47 -17.59 -3.15 5.81
CA GLU A 47 -18.60 -2.89 4.78
C GLU A 47 -19.59 -1.79 5.20
N GLY A 48 -19.86 -1.64 6.50
CA GLY A 48 -20.83 -0.70 7.05
C GLY A 48 -20.27 0.70 7.32
N HIS A 49 -21.14 1.70 7.29
CA HIS A 49 -20.79 3.07 7.69
C HIS A 49 -20.56 3.17 9.21
N GLY A 50 -19.64 4.04 9.63
CA GLY A 50 -19.37 4.31 11.05
C GLY A 50 -18.51 3.26 11.77
N VAL A 51 -18.06 2.21 11.07
CA VAL A 51 -17.14 1.21 11.63
C VAL A 51 -15.69 1.63 11.37
N SER A 52 -14.83 1.43 12.38
CA SER A 52 -13.39 1.61 12.28
C SER A 52 -12.66 0.36 12.79
N GLY A 53 -11.64 -0.07 12.05
CA GLY A 53 -10.70 -1.11 12.45
C GLY A 53 -9.34 -0.51 12.77
N ARG A 54 -8.65 -1.08 13.77
CA ARG A 54 -7.29 -0.68 14.13
C ARG A 54 -6.47 -1.90 14.46
N ALA A 55 -5.33 -2.04 13.79
CA ALA A 55 -4.34 -3.07 14.07
C ALA A 55 -2.96 -2.44 14.33
N VAL A 56 -2.16 -3.08 15.17
CA VAL A 56 -0.76 -2.74 15.40
C VAL A 56 0.07 -3.97 15.11
N ILE A 57 0.92 -3.90 14.09
CA ILE A 57 1.72 -5.03 13.62
C ILE A 57 3.17 -4.81 14.04
N THR A 58 3.74 -5.75 14.77
CA THR A 58 5.11 -5.67 15.29
C THR A 58 5.95 -6.86 14.80
N GLY A 59 7.27 -6.72 14.82
CA GLY A 59 8.20 -7.79 14.44
C GLY A 59 9.51 -7.29 13.85
N PRO A 60 10.50 -8.18 13.66
CA PRO A 60 11.85 -7.83 13.19
C PRO A 60 11.91 -7.20 11.79
N VAL A 61 12.99 -6.49 11.46
CA VAL A 61 13.21 -5.96 10.11
C VAL A 61 13.22 -7.11 9.09
N GLY A 62 12.61 -6.90 7.92
CA GLY A 62 12.55 -7.91 6.86
C GLY A 62 11.50 -9.01 7.07
N SER A 63 10.70 -8.98 8.13
CA SER A 63 9.67 -10.01 8.40
C SER A 63 8.43 -9.94 7.49
N GLY A 64 8.36 -9.00 6.54
CA GLY A 64 7.24 -8.88 5.60
C GLY A 64 6.02 -8.10 6.12
N LYS A 65 6.15 -7.30 7.20
CA LYS A 65 5.04 -6.49 7.73
C LYS A 65 4.45 -5.54 6.69
N THR A 66 5.30 -4.76 6.02
CA THR A 66 4.88 -3.77 5.03
C THR A 66 4.15 -4.41 3.86
N VAL A 67 4.70 -5.48 3.28
CA VAL A 67 4.06 -6.18 2.16
C VAL A 67 2.74 -6.83 2.57
N MET A 68 2.66 -7.37 3.79
CA MET A 68 1.42 -7.94 4.34
C MET A 68 0.33 -6.88 4.53
N THR A 69 0.67 -5.70 5.07
CA THR A 69 -0.30 -4.60 5.20
C THR A 69 -0.78 -4.05 3.88
N HIS A 70 0.12 -3.91 2.90
CA HIS A 70 -0.25 -3.47 1.54
C HIS A 70 -1.19 -4.48 0.89
N ARG A 71 -0.82 -5.76 0.94
CA ARG A 71 -1.62 -6.83 0.35
C ARG A 71 -3.01 -6.91 0.96
N PHE A 72 -3.11 -6.85 2.29
CA PHE A 72 -4.39 -6.81 3.00
C PHE A 72 -5.24 -5.61 2.55
N GLY A 73 -4.64 -4.43 2.41
CA GLY A 73 -5.31 -3.24 1.92
C GLY A 73 -5.86 -3.40 0.50
N GLU A 74 -5.06 -3.95 -0.43
CA GLU A 74 -5.51 -4.25 -1.79
C GLU A 74 -6.63 -5.29 -1.83
N ASP A 75 -6.52 -6.34 -1.00
CA ASP A 75 -7.54 -7.39 -0.90
C ASP A 75 -8.85 -6.83 -0.34
N LEU A 76 -8.78 -5.96 0.67
CA LEU A 76 -9.95 -5.26 1.23
C LEU A 76 -10.60 -4.32 0.20
N GLN A 77 -9.79 -3.57 -0.55
CA GLN A 77 -10.29 -2.69 -1.61
C GLN A 77 -10.97 -3.48 -2.73
N ARG A 78 -10.41 -4.62 -3.14
CA ARG A 78 -11.02 -5.53 -4.13
C ARG A 78 -12.30 -6.17 -3.61
N MET A 79 -12.32 -6.63 -2.36
CA MET A 79 -13.51 -7.24 -1.75
C MET A 79 -14.70 -6.28 -1.68
N LEU A 80 -14.44 -4.98 -1.46
CA LEU A 80 -15.47 -3.95 -1.29
C LEU A 80 -15.74 -3.13 -2.56
N GLU A 81 -15.13 -3.53 -3.68
CA GLU A 81 -15.38 -2.92 -4.98
C GLU A 81 -16.88 -2.95 -5.32
N GLY A 82 -17.42 -1.82 -5.75
CA GLY A 82 -18.85 -1.65 -6.03
C GLY A 82 -19.77 -1.51 -4.81
N ARG A 83 -19.30 -1.82 -3.59
CA ARG A 83 -20.06 -1.63 -2.34
C ARG A 83 -19.64 -0.38 -1.57
N ARG A 84 -18.33 -0.18 -1.44
CA ARG A 84 -17.74 0.95 -0.72
C ARG A 84 -16.42 1.36 -1.37
N LYS A 85 -16.29 2.65 -1.68
CA LYS A 85 -15.01 3.19 -2.15
C LYS A 85 -14.01 3.23 -1.00
N ILE A 86 -12.93 2.45 -1.13
CA ILE A 86 -11.78 2.47 -0.22
C ILE A 86 -10.60 3.06 -0.98
N VAL A 87 -9.88 3.98 -0.32
CA VAL A 87 -8.61 4.53 -0.80
C VAL A 87 -7.52 4.05 0.14
N LEU A 88 -6.51 3.38 -0.41
CA LEU A 88 -5.36 2.92 0.36
C LEU A 88 -4.32 4.04 0.45
N ALA A 89 -4.08 4.53 1.66
CA ALA A 89 -3.07 5.53 1.96
C ALA A 89 -1.94 4.90 2.76
N HIS A 90 -0.75 4.77 2.17
CA HIS A 90 0.44 4.27 2.87
C HIS A 90 1.42 5.42 3.11
N VAL A 91 1.71 5.68 4.39
CA VAL A 91 2.66 6.72 4.79
C VAL A 91 3.84 6.09 5.50
N ASN A 92 5.04 6.29 4.95
CA ASN A 92 6.28 5.91 5.61
C ASN A 92 6.70 7.01 6.60
N CYS A 93 6.40 6.81 7.89
CA CYS A 93 6.74 7.76 8.96
C CYS A 93 8.26 7.91 9.19
N ARG A 94 9.11 7.03 8.63
CA ARG A 94 10.57 7.24 8.64
C ARG A 94 10.97 8.41 7.74
N ASN A 95 10.25 8.61 6.64
CA ASN A 95 10.48 9.71 5.70
C ASN A 95 9.62 10.94 6.03
N HIS A 96 8.50 10.74 6.73
CA HIS A 96 7.55 11.77 7.15
C HIS A 96 7.43 11.79 8.69
N PRO A 97 8.42 12.33 9.41
CA PRO A 97 8.53 12.18 10.86
C PRO A 97 7.51 12.99 11.67
N THR A 98 6.82 13.97 11.08
CA THR A 98 5.89 14.85 11.81
C THR A 98 4.44 14.52 11.49
N ALA A 99 3.54 14.76 12.45
CA ALA A 99 2.11 14.57 12.25
C ALA A 99 1.56 15.39 11.06
N SER A 100 2.06 16.61 10.87
CA SER A 100 1.68 17.47 9.74
C SER A 100 2.04 16.84 8.40
N GLN A 101 3.26 16.30 8.27
CA GLN A 101 3.70 15.61 7.04
C GLN A 101 2.90 14.32 6.79
N VAL A 102 2.55 13.58 7.85
CA VAL A 102 1.72 12.38 7.71
C VAL A 102 0.32 12.74 7.20
N LEU A 103 -0.30 13.76 7.79
CA LEU A 103 -1.62 14.24 7.35
C LEU A 103 -1.58 14.74 5.90
N GLN A 104 -0.52 15.43 5.52
CA GLN A 104 -0.33 15.90 4.16
C GLN A 104 -0.23 14.75 3.16
N GLU A 105 0.52 13.69 3.46
CA GLU A 105 0.60 12.54 2.56
C GLU A 105 -0.72 11.77 2.47
N ILE A 106 -1.48 11.69 3.57
CA ILE A 106 -2.84 11.15 3.52
C ILE A 106 -3.71 12.02 2.60
N ALA A 107 -3.69 13.34 2.75
CA ALA A 107 -4.48 14.26 1.92
C ALA A 107 -4.14 14.11 0.42
N ARG A 108 -2.85 14.01 0.07
CA ARG A 108 -2.39 13.78 -1.31
C ARG A 108 -2.87 12.46 -1.89
N SER A 109 -2.95 11.41 -1.06
CA SER A 109 -3.46 10.11 -1.50
C SER A 109 -4.97 10.13 -1.78
N LEU A 110 -5.70 11.05 -1.16
CA LEU A 110 -7.14 11.23 -1.34
C LEU A 110 -7.47 12.19 -2.49
N ASP A 111 -6.66 13.24 -2.68
CA ASP A 111 -6.80 14.25 -3.72
C ASP A 111 -5.42 14.62 -4.30
N SER A 112 -5.18 14.24 -5.55
CA SER A 112 -3.94 14.56 -6.28
C SER A 112 -3.76 16.05 -6.57
N GLY A 113 -4.83 16.85 -6.51
CA GLY A 113 -4.78 18.31 -6.65
C GLY A 113 -4.40 19.03 -5.36
N HIS A 114 -4.23 18.31 -4.24
CA HIS A 114 -3.94 18.90 -2.95
C HIS A 114 -2.56 19.59 -2.96
N PRO A 115 -2.48 20.88 -2.61
CA PRO A 115 -1.24 21.65 -2.66
C PRO A 115 -0.20 21.18 -1.61
N GLU A 116 1.07 21.20 -2.01
CA GLU A 116 2.20 20.75 -1.15
C GLU A 116 2.55 21.74 -0.02
N ARG A 117 1.99 22.95 -0.01
CA ARG A 117 2.32 23.99 0.98
C ARG A 117 1.14 24.92 1.23
N GLY A 118 1.19 25.63 2.35
CA GLY A 118 0.24 26.69 2.68
C GLY A 118 -0.89 26.27 3.62
N PHE A 119 -0.89 25.01 4.08
CA PHE A 119 -1.87 24.49 5.02
C PHE A 119 -1.17 24.09 6.32
N SER A 120 -1.66 24.62 7.44
CA SER A 120 -1.38 24.10 8.78
C SER A 120 -2.09 22.76 9.00
N SER A 121 -1.65 21.98 9.99
CA SER A 121 -2.30 20.70 10.31
C SER A 121 -3.81 20.83 10.58
N SER A 122 -4.26 21.98 11.09
CA SER A 122 -5.67 22.29 11.34
C SER A 122 -6.47 22.62 10.08
N GLU A 123 -5.82 22.95 8.96
CA GLU A 123 -6.48 23.24 7.69
C GLU A 123 -6.51 22.02 6.75
N ILE A 124 -5.79 20.96 7.10
CA ILE A 124 -5.78 19.67 6.37
C ILE A 124 -6.91 18.74 6.86
N ILE A 125 -7.37 18.89 8.11
CA ILE A 125 -8.42 18.09 8.76
C ILE A 125 -9.74 18.83 8.68
#